data_AF-A0A952U3F8-F1
#
_entry.id   AF-A0A952U3F8-F1
#
_cell.length_a   1.000
_cell.length_b   1.000
_cell.length_c   1.000
_cell.angle_alpha   90.00
_cell.angle_beta   90.00
_cell.angle_gamma   90.00
#
_symmetry.space_group_name_H-M   'P 1'
#
loop_
_entity.id
_entity.type
_entity.pdbx_description
1 polymer ?
#
loop_
_entity_poly.entity_id
_entity_poly.type
_entity_poly.pdbx_seq_one_letter_code
_entity_poly.pdbx_strand_id
1 'polypeptide(L)'
;MPLKLLRDQKKVEKKLSVFPRVCDACKSAHRKLFKLLAACVQTAAIVALAQTVFSHSNSQTVFAAGDSDWVEDGVSEFAVPRGRPETLPQTRKQNEDRQVFQYQARPGQTTEPTDVPVGEISDDGVPVDTMGKTKKVRAPIQAGISTWQQGSGNGFDQRAARLLQQSPVLATPRIINADPKVFKSWLTATNPGVLEGATKESIVEIKGEWDDCAHALRTFGLPYTRVNPKKLSETNLNNTKIIVVNCEGHLPMESILQLRRFVAMGGYLLTTDWALENVVDKAFPGIIEWNEGYYTDGNNNNVVDAVIVADDAALTAGTPPVGHWLLVKKSQIVRILKPETVKVLARSRHMREDPDNLGILAVTFTYGNGRVMHLVGHFDNNSELAFNSAIPDAAPGLGFSLRQALAANFIAQALKQEIPEANSAKTEK
;
A
#
# COMPACT_ATOMS: atom_id res chain seq x y z
N MET A 1 -31.80 -8.25 36.01
CA MET A 1 -30.69 -7.39 36.49
C MET A 1 -31.09 -6.01 37.08
N PRO A 2 -32.07 -5.23 36.58
CA PRO A 2 -32.24 -3.82 36.99
C PRO A 2 -32.66 -3.61 38.46
N LEU A 3 -33.38 -4.55 39.06
CA LEU A 3 -33.79 -4.49 40.47
C LEU A 3 -32.63 -4.64 41.47
N LYS A 4 -31.50 -5.24 41.08
CA LYS A 4 -30.33 -5.41 41.95
C LYS A 4 -29.53 -4.10 42.06
N LEU A 5 -29.34 -3.39 40.94
CA LEU A 5 -28.69 -2.07 40.89
C LEU A 5 -29.44 -1.01 41.71
N LEU A 6 -30.77 -0.98 41.65
CA LEU A 6 -31.59 -0.06 42.45
C LEU A 6 -31.53 -0.35 43.96
N ARG A 7 -31.40 -1.63 44.36
CA ARG A 7 -31.17 -2.01 45.76
C ARG A 7 -29.78 -1.60 46.24
N ASP A 8 -28.77 -1.72 45.39
CA ASP A 8 -27.39 -1.38 45.73
C ASP A 8 -27.20 0.16 45.81
N GLN A 9 -27.91 0.94 45.00
CA GLN A 9 -27.94 2.41 45.10
C GLN A 9 -28.46 2.87 46.48
N LYS A 10 -29.59 2.33 46.95
CA LYS A 10 -30.14 2.67 48.28
C LYS A 10 -29.20 2.27 49.43
N LYS A 11 -28.43 1.19 49.28
CA LYS A 11 -27.40 0.79 50.25
C LYS A 11 -26.21 1.75 50.28
N VAL A 12 -25.78 2.26 49.12
CA VAL A 12 -24.68 3.24 49.01
C VAL A 12 -25.10 4.60 49.55
N GLU A 13 -26.32 5.06 49.24
CA GLU A 13 -26.86 6.32 49.77
C GLU A 13 -27.01 6.28 51.30
N LYS A 14 -27.43 5.14 51.87
CA LYS A 14 -27.53 4.94 53.32
C LYS A 14 -26.16 4.86 54.02
N LYS A 15 -25.10 4.46 53.32
CA LYS A 15 -23.72 4.51 53.85
C LYS A 15 -23.13 5.92 53.80
N LEU A 16 -23.45 6.70 52.77
CA LEU A 16 -22.98 8.08 52.61
C LEU A 16 -23.63 9.06 53.60
N SER A 17 -24.81 8.74 54.16
CA SER A 17 -25.47 9.56 55.18
C SER A 17 -24.86 9.47 56.59
N VAL A 18 -23.90 8.57 56.81
CA VAL A 18 -23.24 8.36 58.12
C VAL A 18 -21.93 9.16 58.25
N PHE A 19 -21.44 9.77 57.17
CA PHE A 19 -20.22 10.58 57.19
C PHE A 19 -20.54 12.09 57.22
N PRO A 20 -20.37 12.79 58.35
CA PRO A 20 -20.80 14.18 58.52
C PRO A 20 -19.92 15.22 57.79
N ARG A 21 -18.95 14.81 56.97
CA ARG A 21 -17.99 15.72 56.30
C ARG A 21 -17.88 15.53 54.79
N VAL A 22 -18.89 14.98 54.13
CA VAL A 22 -18.94 14.99 52.65
C VAL A 22 -19.69 16.24 52.20
N CYS A 23 -18.99 17.19 51.58
CA CYS A 23 -19.60 18.43 51.10
C CYS A 23 -20.65 18.15 50.01
N ASP A 24 -21.65 19.02 49.90
CA ASP A 24 -22.80 18.80 49.03
C ASP A 24 -22.43 18.77 47.53
N ALA A 25 -21.32 19.40 47.15
CA ALA A 25 -20.78 19.31 45.80
C ALA A 25 -20.35 17.88 45.43
N CYS A 26 -19.74 17.14 46.37
CA CYS A 26 -19.33 15.75 46.16
C CYS A 26 -20.54 14.81 46.04
N LYS A 27 -21.58 15.03 46.85
CA LYS A 27 -22.85 14.28 46.75
C LYS A 27 -23.57 14.55 45.44
N SER A 28 -23.50 15.79 44.91
CA SER A 28 -24.08 16.14 43.62
C SER A 28 -23.32 15.50 42.45
N ALA A 29 -21.99 15.50 42.48
CA ALA A 29 -21.17 14.87 41.45
C ALA A 29 -21.43 13.35 41.38
N HIS A 30 -21.51 12.69 42.54
CA HIS A 30 -21.78 11.25 42.59
C HIS A 30 -23.17 10.90 42.05
N ARG A 31 -24.21 11.71 42.34
CA ARG A 31 -25.55 11.53 41.75
C ARG A 31 -25.57 11.72 40.23
N LYS A 32 -24.81 12.68 39.70
CA LYS A 32 -24.69 12.88 38.24
C LYS A 32 -24.00 11.71 37.56
N LEU A 33 -22.90 11.21 38.13
CA LEU A 33 -22.18 10.04 37.61
C LEU A 33 -23.05 8.78 37.60
N PHE A 34 -23.83 8.55 38.66
CA PHE A 34 -24.72 7.40 38.74
C PHE A 34 -25.88 7.47 37.73
N LYS A 35 -26.44 8.66 37.49
CA LYS A 35 -27.45 8.87 36.44
C LYS A 35 -26.89 8.60 35.04
N LEU A 36 -25.65 9.00 34.78
CA LEU A 36 -24.96 8.73 33.50
C LEU A 36 -24.75 7.23 33.29
N LEU A 37 -24.26 6.52 34.32
CA LEU A 37 -24.06 5.07 34.24
C LEU A 37 -25.39 4.31 34.06
N ALA A 38 -26.45 4.74 34.76
CA ALA A 38 -27.77 4.15 34.59
C ALA A 38 -28.31 4.36 33.16
N ALA A 39 -28.13 5.56 32.58
CA ALA A 39 -28.50 5.85 31.21
C ALA A 39 -27.74 4.94 30.22
N CYS A 40 -26.42 4.79 30.36
CA CYS A 40 -25.62 3.92 29.50
C CYS A 40 -26.07 2.44 29.56
N VAL A 41 -26.38 1.92 30.74
CA VAL A 41 -26.88 0.54 30.90
C VAL A 41 -28.26 0.39 30.25
N GLN A 42 -29.11 1.40 30.33
CA GLN A 42 -30.43 1.39 29.70
C GLN A 42 -30.32 1.43 28.17
N THR A 43 -29.39 2.22 27.61
CA THR A 43 -29.11 2.22 26.16
C THR A 43 -28.56 0.89 25.69
N ALA A 44 -27.64 0.27 26.43
CA ALA A 44 -27.09 -1.05 26.09
C ALA A 44 -28.18 -2.15 26.11
N ALA A 45 -29.10 -2.10 27.06
CA ALA A 45 -30.22 -3.03 27.13
C ALA A 45 -31.21 -2.84 25.95
N ILE A 46 -31.46 -1.60 25.53
CA ILE A 46 -32.30 -1.29 24.36
C ILE A 46 -31.63 -1.81 23.07
N VAL A 47 -30.32 -1.65 22.92
CA VAL A 47 -29.57 -2.18 21.76
C VAL A 47 -29.61 -3.71 21.73
N ALA A 48 -29.45 -4.37 22.88
CA ALA A 48 -29.54 -5.83 22.97
C ALA A 48 -30.94 -6.36 22.65
N LEU A 49 -32.00 -5.66 23.08
CA LEU A 49 -33.39 -5.98 22.74
C LEU A 49 -33.68 -5.75 21.25
N ALA A 50 -33.16 -4.67 20.66
CA ALA A 50 -33.30 -4.41 19.23
C ALA A 50 -32.64 -5.51 18.37
N GLN A 51 -31.48 -6.02 18.80
CA GLN A 51 -30.81 -7.14 18.13
C GLN A 51 -31.58 -8.46 18.24
N THR A 52 -32.29 -8.71 19.33
CA THR A 52 -33.10 -9.93 19.49
C THR A 52 -34.40 -9.87 18.69
N VAL A 53 -35.02 -8.69 18.57
CA VAL A 53 -36.22 -8.47 17.74
C VAL A 53 -35.88 -8.56 16.24
N PHE A 54 -34.70 -8.06 15.81
CA PHE A 54 -34.25 -8.20 14.42
C PHE A 54 -34.00 -9.67 14.04
N SER A 55 -33.51 -10.49 14.97
CA SER A 55 -33.28 -11.92 14.72
C SER A 55 -34.56 -12.77 14.68
N HIS A 56 -35.70 -12.27 15.17
CA HIS A 56 -36.99 -13.00 15.14
C HIS A 56 -37.93 -12.56 14.00
N SER A 57 -37.62 -11.50 13.27
CA SER A 57 -38.49 -10.99 12.19
C SER A 57 -38.14 -11.52 10.79
N ASN A 58 -37.22 -12.47 10.66
CA ASN A 58 -36.76 -12.96 9.34
C ASN A 58 -37.06 -14.45 9.09
N SER A 59 -38.10 -14.99 9.72
CA SER A 59 -38.51 -16.38 9.57
C SER A 59 -39.98 -16.48 9.19
N GLN A 60 -40.33 -16.02 7.98
CA GLN A 60 -41.45 -16.53 7.17
C GLN A 60 -41.56 -15.75 5.86
N THR A 61 -40.85 -16.21 4.83
CA THR A 61 -41.31 -16.22 3.43
C THR A 61 -40.45 -17.20 2.65
N VAL A 62 -41.11 -18.25 2.15
CA VAL A 62 -40.58 -19.30 1.28
C VAL A 62 -40.52 -18.75 -0.15
N PHE A 63 -39.39 -18.86 -0.84
CA PHE A 63 -39.23 -19.39 -2.21
C PHE A 63 -37.75 -19.34 -2.66
N ALA A 64 -37.24 -20.52 -3.02
CA ALA A 64 -36.08 -20.86 -3.86
C ALA A 64 -34.76 -20.07 -3.69
N ALA A 65 -33.86 -20.61 -2.86
CA ALA A 65 -32.42 -20.39 -2.99
C ALA A 65 -31.77 -21.73 -3.38
N GLY A 66 -31.13 -21.74 -4.55
CA GLY A 66 -30.24 -22.81 -4.97
C GLY A 66 -28.95 -22.76 -4.18
N ASP A 67 -28.46 -23.94 -3.82
CA ASP A 67 -27.22 -24.18 -3.10
C ASP A 67 -26.02 -23.56 -3.82
N SER A 68 -25.26 -22.73 -3.09
CA SER A 68 -23.93 -22.29 -3.51
C SER A 68 -22.91 -23.36 -3.12
N ASP A 69 -22.78 -24.35 -4.01
CA ASP A 69 -21.75 -25.37 -3.96
C ASP A 69 -20.44 -24.78 -4.50
N TRP A 70 -19.47 -24.53 -3.63
CA TRP A 70 -18.11 -24.15 -4.01
C TRP A 70 -17.34 -25.44 -4.30
N VAL A 71 -17.44 -25.91 -5.54
CA VAL A 71 -16.63 -27.01 -6.07
C VAL A 71 -15.42 -26.43 -6.80
N GLU A 72 -14.24 -26.76 -6.31
CA GLU A 72 -13.01 -26.72 -7.10
C GLU A 72 -13.13 -27.78 -8.20
N ASP A 73 -13.29 -27.36 -9.45
CA ASP A 73 -13.31 -28.29 -10.58
C ASP A 73 -11.98 -29.04 -10.65
N GLY A 74 -12.10 -30.37 -10.51
CA GLY A 74 -11.03 -31.34 -10.50
C GLY A 74 -10.26 -31.40 -11.82
N VAL A 75 -8.94 -31.46 -11.68
CA VAL A 75 -8.03 -31.91 -12.73
C VAL A 75 -8.11 -33.43 -12.80
N SER A 76 -8.38 -33.95 -13.99
CA SER A 76 -8.56 -35.36 -14.31
C SER A 76 -7.50 -36.30 -13.74
N GLU A 77 -7.95 -37.36 -13.06
CA GLU A 77 -7.20 -38.57 -12.73
C GLU A 77 -6.55 -39.17 -13.99
N PHE A 78 -5.21 -39.20 -14.02
CA PHE A 78 -4.47 -40.10 -14.88
C PHE A 78 -4.10 -41.35 -14.07
N ALA A 79 -4.64 -42.48 -14.48
CA ALA A 79 -4.42 -43.79 -13.89
C ALA A 79 -2.94 -44.21 -13.94
N VAL A 80 -2.44 -44.73 -12.83
CA VAL A 80 -1.12 -45.37 -12.70
C VAL A 80 -1.27 -46.89 -12.92
N PRO A 81 -0.57 -47.50 -13.89
CA PRO A 81 -0.31 -48.93 -13.88
C PRO A 81 1.01 -49.22 -13.18
N ARG A 82 0.98 -50.13 -12.19
CA ARG A 82 2.16 -50.75 -11.60
C ARG A 82 2.79 -51.74 -12.58
N GLY A 83 4.11 -51.68 -12.75
CA GLY A 83 4.89 -52.76 -13.38
C GLY A 83 6.30 -52.33 -13.79
N ARG A 84 7.31 -52.67 -12.96
CA ARG A 84 8.75 -52.67 -13.27
C ARG A 84 9.05 -53.81 -14.28
N PRO A 85 10.16 -53.80 -15.07
CA PRO A 85 11.53 -53.85 -14.54
C PRO A 85 12.59 -52.99 -15.25
N GLU A 86 13.71 -52.83 -14.54
CA GLU A 86 15.10 -52.54 -14.94
C GLU A 86 15.44 -52.24 -16.41
N THR A 87 16.09 -51.09 -16.64
CA THR A 87 17.46 -50.98 -17.19
C THR A 87 17.88 -49.49 -17.25
N LEU A 88 19.02 -49.16 -16.65
CA LEU A 88 19.65 -47.82 -16.71
C LEU A 88 20.74 -47.82 -17.78
N PRO A 89 20.79 -46.81 -18.66
CA PRO A 89 22.02 -46.37 -19.29
C PRO A 89 22.55 -45.08 -18.66
N GLN A 90 23.87 -45.01 -18.64
CA GLN A 90 24.71 -44.04 -17.95
C GLN A 90 24.76 -42.65 -18.61
N THR A 91 25.02 -41.66 -17.74
CA THR A 91 25.82 -40.44 -17.96
C THR A 91 25.33 -39.37 -18.96
N ARG A 92 25.11 -38.15 -18.45
CA ARG A 92 25.98 -36.98 -18.74
C ARG A 92 25.81 -35.90 -17.66
N LYS A 93 26.93 -35.56 -17.00
CA LYS A 93 27.06 -34.51 -15.97
C LYS A 93 27.01 -33.12 -16.61
N GLN A 94 26.27 -32.18 -16.01
CA GLN A 94 26.54 -30.74 -16.11
C GLN A 94 26.25 -30.05 -14.77
N ASN A 95 27.37 -29.70 -14.11
CA ASN A 95 27.69 -28.63 -13.16
C ASN A 95 26.58 -27.96 -12.33
N GLU A 96 26.61 -28.25 -11.03
CA GLU A 96 26.16 -27.37 -9.94
C GLU A 96 27.39 -26.62 -9.38
N ASP A 97 27.41 -25.28 -9.50
CA ASP A 97 28.31 -24.44 -8.71
C ASP A 97 27.56 -23.95 -7.48
N ARG A 98 27.73 -24.69 -6.37
CA ARG A 98 27.28 -24.31 -5.03
C ARG A 98 28.49 -24.33 -4.10
N GLN A 99 29.27 -23.24 -4.10
CA GLN A 99 30.36 -23.09 -3.13
C GLN A 99 29.81 -22.61 -1.79
N VAL A 100 29.78 -23.57 -0.86
CA VAL A 100 29.66 -23.37 0.59
C VAL A 100 31.02 -22.90 1.11
N PHE A 101 31.11 -21.66 1.59
CA PHE A 101 32.27 -21.20 2.34
C PHE A 101 32.14 -21.62 3.81
N GLN A 102 32.94 -22.62 4.22
CA GLN A 102 33.19 -22.96 5.62
C GLN A 102 34.25 -22.00 6.19
N TYR A 103 33.90 -21.26 7.24
CA TYR A 103 34.88 -20.57 8.07
C TYR A 103 35.42 -21.52 9.13
N GLN A 104 36.72 -21.83 9.03
CA GLN A 104 37.50 -22.43 10.12
C GLN A 104 37.96 -21.33 11.08
N ALA A 105 37.61 -21.47 12.36
CA ALA A 105 38.10 -20.65 13.44
C ALA A 105 39.59 -20.97 13.73
N ARG A 106 40.41 -19.93 13.92
CA ARG A 106 41.70 -20.03 14.63
C ARG A 106 41.66 -19.18 15.91
N PRO A 107 42.24 -19.66 17.02
CA PRO A 107 42.14 -19.03 18.32
C PRO A 107 43.34 -18.12 18.65
N GLY A 108 43.07 -17.12 19.51
CA GLY A 108 44.04 -16.57 20.46
C GLY A 108 44.66 -15.21 20.10
N GLN A 109 44.28 -14.16 20.84
CA GLN A 109 45.17 -13.54 21.84
C GLN A 109 44.41 -12.43 22.61
N THR A 110 44.23 -12.70 23.90
CA THR A 110 43.82 -11.77 24.95
C THR A 110 44.99 -10.88 25.35
N THR A 111 44.75 -9.58 25.51
CA THR A 111 45.59 -8.71 26.34
C THR A 111 44.71 -7.93 27.31
N GLU A 112 45.16 -7.92 28.56
CA GLU A 112 44.50 -7.38 29.75
C GLU A 112 44.51 -5.84 29.81
N PRO A 113 43.64 -5.22 30.62
CA PRO A 113 43.58 -3.77 30.77
C PRO A 113 44.62 -3.28 31.78
N THR A 114 45.37 -2.23 31.41
CA THR A 114 46.26 -1.51 32.33
C THR A 114 45.59 -0.24 32.84
N ASP A 115 45.73 -0.04 34.15
CA ASP A 115 45.17 1.02 34.97
C ASP A 115 45.50 2.44 34.47
N VAL A 116 44.50 3.31 34.50
CA VAL A 116 44.66 4.76 34.28
C VAL A 116 44.67 5.46 35.64
N PRO A 117 45.69 6.26 35.98
CA PRO A 117 45.66 7.08 37.19
C PRO A 117 44.78 8.33 36.97
N VAL A 118 43.99 8.64 38.00
CA VAL A 118 43.26 9.91 38.15
C VAL A 118 44.29 11.02 38.36
N GLY A 119 44.33 11.98 37.43
CA GLY A 119 45.16 13.18 37.50
C GLY A 119 44.31 14.44 37.58
N GLU A 120 44.70 15.32 38.49
CA GLU A 120 44.00 16.52 38.97
C GLU A 120 43.85 17.64 37.94
N ILE A 121 42.83 18.46 38.19
CA ILE A 121 42.51 19.70 37.50
C ILE A 121 43.54 20.77 37.89
N SER A 122 44.16 21.42 36.91
CA SER A 122 44.73 22.76 37.09
C SER A 122 44.38 23.65 35.89
N ASP A 123 44.00 24.86 36.26
CA ASP A 123 43.64 26.01 35.44
C ASP A 123 44.90 26.64 34.84
N ASP A 124 44.72 27.39 33.74
CA ASP A 124 45.71 28.24 33.07
C ASP A 124 46.84 27.57 32.25
N GLY A 125 46.83 27.82 30.93
CA GLY A 125 48.06 27.83 30.13
C GLY A 125 48.01 27.05 28.81
N VAL A 126 48.16 27.80 27.72
CA VAL A 126 48.35 27.31 26.34
C VAL A 126 49.51 26.29 26.24
N PRO A 127 49.34 25.12 25.59
CA PRO A 127 50.47 24.27 25.24
C PRO A 127 50.98 24.55 23.83
N VAL A 128 52.27 24.90 23.75
CA VAL A 128 53.12 24.76 22.56
C VAL A 128 53.67 23.34 22.56
N ASP A 129 53.55 22.61 21.45
CA ASP A 129 54.10 21.25 21.30
C ASP A 129 55.46 21.29 20.58
N THR A 130 56.49 20.84 21.29
CA THR A 130 57.84 20.55 20.81
C THR A 130 57.93 19.12 20.27
N MET A 131 57.24 18.81 19.18
CA MET A 131 57.62 17.75 18.24
C MET A 131 57.03 18.10 16.87
N GLY A 132 57.90 18.32 15.87
CA GLY A 132 57.55 18.72 14.51
C GLY A 132 56.72 17.68 13.74
N LYS A 133 55.45 17.49 14.13
CA LYS A 133 54.42 16.77 13.38
C LYS A 133 53.13 17.57 13.44
N THR A 134 52.80 18.22 12.33
CA THR A 134 51.55 18.96 12.14
C THR A 134 50.35 18.05 12.39
N LYS A 135 49.65 18.27 13.52
CA LYS A 135 48.30 17.75 13.75
C LYS A 135 47.37 18.37 12.70
N LYS A 136 46.85 17.55 11.77
CA LYS A 136 45.75 17.95 10.89
C LYS A 136 44.56 18.34 11.76
N VAL A 137 44.29 19.64 11.85
CA VAL A 137 43.05 20.19 12.38
C VAL A 137 41.91 19.54 11.62
N ARG A 138 41.02 18.83 12.32
CA ARG A 138 39.78 18.32 11.73
C ARG A 138 38.99 19.54 11.27
N ALA A 139 38.74 19.62 9.95
CA ALA A 139 37.92 20.67 9.37
C ALA A 139 36.57 20.74 10.09
N PRO A 140 36.00 21.94 10.28
CA PRO A 140 34.64 22.08 10.78
C PRO A 140 33.70 21.27 9.89
N ILE A 141 32.69 20.65 10.51
CA ILE A 141 31.62 19.94 9.81
C ILE A 141 30.98 20.92 8.83
N GLN A 142 31.38 20.85 7.57
CA GLN A 142 30.70 21.54 6.49
C GLN A 142 29.40 20.78 6.28
N ALA A 143 28.29 21.33 6.78
CA ALA A 143 26.97 20.96 6.32
C ALA A 143 26.90 21.31 4.84
N GLY A 144 27.29 20.35 3.99
CA GLY A 144 27.06 20.42 2.56
C GLY A 144 25.56 20.41 2.36
N ILE A 145 24.96 21.59 2.22
CA ILE A 145 23.66 21.73 1.59
C ILE A 145 23.88 21.18 0.19
N SER A 146 23.35 19.99 -0.11
CA SER A 146 23.34 19.48 -1.46
C SER A 146 22.56 20.50 -2.30
N THR A 147 23.30 21.28 -3.07
CA THR A 147 22.72 22.10 -4.13
C THR A 147 22.08 21.14 -5.12
N TRP A 148 20.76 20.99 -5.01
CA TRP A 148 19.92 20.44 -6.05
C TRP A 148 20.29 21.16 -7.34
N GLN A 149 20.97 20.49 -8.26
CA GLN A 149 21.18 21.01 -9.60
C GLN A 149 19.79 21.16 -10.22
N GLN A 150 19.35 22.41 -10.37
CA GLN A 150 18.23 22.74 -11.23
C GLN A 150 18.61 22.32 -12.65
N GLY A 151 18.31 21.06 -13.01
CA GLY A 151 18.17 20.68 -14.39
C GLY A 151 17.15 21.62 -15.04
N SER A 152 17.33 21.89 -16.33
CA SER A 152 16.46 22.72 -17.17
C SER A 152 15.09 22.07 -17.38
N GLY A 153 14.41 21.69 -16.30
CA GLY A 153 13.10 21.07 -16.34
C GLY A 153 12.04 22.10 -16.72
N ASN A 154 11.05 21.63 -17.49
CA ASN A 154 9.83 22.37 -17.77
C ASN A 154 9.20 22.85 -16.45
N GLY A 155 8.43 23.94 -16.45
CA GLY A 155 7.88 24.57 -15.23
C GLY A 155 7.15 23.63 -14.25
N PHE A 156 6.70 22.46 -14.71
CA PHE A 156 6.14 21.39 -13.89
C PHE A 156 7.16 20.83 -12.86
N ASP A 157 8.41 20.63 -13.25
CA ASP A 157 9.47 20.13 -12.34
C ASP A 157 9.83 21.16 -11.27
N GLN A 158 9.70 22.45 -11.56
CA GLN A 158 9.96 23.50 -10.57
C GLN A 158 8.91 23.52 -9.45
N ARG A 159 7.63 23.30 -9.78
CA ARG A 159 6.58 23.18 -8.77
C ARG A 159 6.79 21.95 -7.91
N ALA A 160 7.07 20.80 -8.53
CA ALA A 160 7.36 19.56 -7.82
C ALA A 160 8.58 19.73 -6.88
N ALA A 161 9.66 20.34 -7.36
CA ALA A 161 10.85 20.61 -6.55
C ALA A 161 10.54 21.53 -5.34
N ARG A 162 9.72 22.57 -5.52
CA ARG A 162 9.28 23.43 -4.41
C ARG A 162 8.45 22.65 -3.38
N LEU A 163 7.52 21.81 -3.84
CA LEU A 163 6.70 20.99 -2.94
C LEU A 163 7.57 20.01 -2.14
N LEU A 164 8.56 19.40 -2.77
CA LEU A 164 9.53 18.51 -2.11
C LEU A 164 10.32 19.26 -1.01
N GLN A 165 10.77 20.48 -1.28
CA GLN A 165 11.52 21.31 -0.34
C GLN A 165 10.67 21.85 0.83
N GLN A 166 9.40 22.18 0.58
CA GLN A 166 8.52 22.81 1.59
C GLN A 166 7.77 21.79 2.44
N SER A 167 7.55 20.59 1.92
CA SER A 167 6.75 19.58 2.59
C SER A 167 7.44 19.07 3.84
N PRO A 168 6.71 18.80 4.94
CA PRO A 168 7.31 18.31 6.18
C PRO A 168 7.96 16.94 5.97
N VAL A 169 9.10 16.73 6.61
CA VAL A 169 9.73 15.41 6.71
C VAL A 169 8.99 14.62 7.78
N LEU A 170 8.51 13.44 7.42
CA LEU A 170 7.81 12.57 8.35
C LEU A 170 8.79 11.85 9.29
N ALA A 171 8.29 11.45 10.46
CA ALA A 171 9.02 10.57 11.35
C ALA A 171 9.27 9.21 10.69
N THR A 172 10.15 8.39 11.29
CA THR A 172 10.41 7.02 10.81
C THR A 172 9.10 6.25 10.65
N PRO A 173 8.89 5.56 9.50
CA PRO A 173 7.69 4.78 9.26
C PRO A 173 7.50 3.71 10.33
N ARG A 174 6.25 3.41 10.63
CA ARG A 174 5.88 2.36 11.58
C ARG A 174 4.93 1.39 10.92
N ILE A 175 5.20 0.10 11.14
CA ILE A 175 4.28 -0.96 10.75
C ILE A 175 3.04 -0.85 11.63
N ILE A 176 1.86 -0.78 11.01
CA ILE A 176 0.57 -0.83 11.69
C ILE A 176 -0.24 -2.00 11.17
N ASN A 177 -1.18 -2.52 11.97
CA ASN A 177 -2.19 -3.43 11.46
C ASN A 177 -3.43 -2.61 11.06
N ALA A 178 -3.81 -2.67 9.79
CA ALA A 178 -4.94 -1.93 9.27
C ALA A 178 -6.23 -2.77 9.33
N ASP A 179 -7.29 -2.20 9.88
CA ASP A 179 -8.62 -2.82 9.83
C ASP A 179 -9.20 -2.63 8.41
N PRO A 180 -9.60 -3.70 7.69
CA PRO A 180 -10.23 -3.60 6.37
C PRO A 180 -11.40 -2.61 6.31
N LYS A 181 -12.12 -2.40 7.41
CA LYS A 181 -13.21 -1.41 7.48
C LYS A 181 -12.74 0.01 7.22
N VAL A 182 -11.49 0.34 7.57
CA VAL A 182 -10.91 1.67 7.35
C VAL A 182 -10.80 1.97 5.86
N PHE A 183 -10.33 1.01 5.06
CA PHE A 183 -10.20 1.13 3.60
C PHE A 183 -11.54 1.40 2.94
N LYS A 184 -12.54 0.56 3.22
CA LYS A 184 -13.89 0.70 2.67
C LYS A 184 -14.54 2.01 3.09
N SER A 185 -14.41 2.40 4.36
CA SER A 185 -14.99 3.63 4.89
C SER A 185 -14.34 4.86 4.27
N TRP A 186 -13.01 4.87 4.14
CA TRP A 186 -12.27 5.94 3.49
C TRP A 186 -12.65 6.05 2.01
N LEU A 187 -12.74 4.94 1.28
CA LEU A 187 -13.10 4.96 -0.13
C LEU A 187 -14.53 5.48 -0.33
N THR A 188 -15.47 5.07 0.52
CA THR A 188 -16.86 5.57 0.48
C THR A 188 -16.93 7.07 0.79
N ALA A 189 -16.15 7.54 1.77
CA ALA A 189 -16.14 8.95 2.17
C ALA A 189 -15.50 9.85 1.09
N THR A 190 -14.42 9.40 0.46
CA THR A 190 -13.70 10.15 -0.58
C THR A 190 -14.35 10.04 -1.95
N ASN A 191 -15.00 8.91 -2.22
CA ASN A 191 -15.66 8.62 -3.48
C ASN A 191 -17.09 8.09 -3.25
N PRO A 192 -18.04 8.97 -2.86
CA PRO A 192 -19.42 8.56 -2.65
C PRO A 192 -20.01 7.87 -3.88
N GLY A 193 -20.77 6.79 -3.67
CA GLY A 193 -21.44 6.04 -4.73
C GLY A 193 -20.57 5.03 -5.49
N VAL A 194 -19.26 4.98 -5.24
CA VAL A 194 -18.34 4.14 -6.03
C VAL A 194 -18.57 2.64 -5.82
N LEU A 195 -18.91 2.23 -4.60
CA LEU A 195 -19.08 0.81 -4.26
C LEU A 195 -20.40 0.27 -4.79
N GLU A 196 -21.43 1.11 -4.84
CA GLU A 196 -22.76 0.80 -5.37
C GLU A 196 -22.72 0.61 -6.89
N GLY A 197 -21.85 1.36 -7.59
CA GLY A 197 -21.67 1.25 -9.04
C GLY A 197 -20.68 0.18 -9.49
N ALA A 198 -19.90 -0.40 -8.58
CA ALA A 198 -18.87 -1.39 -8.91
C ALA A 198 -19.48 -2.78 -9.08
N THR A 199 -19.19 -3.45 -10.20
CA THR A 199 -19.55 -4.85 -10.46
C THR A 199 -18.31 -5.70 -10.72
N LYS A 200 -18.44 -7.03 -10.66
CA LYS A 200 -17.31 -7.94 -10.94
C LYS A 200 -16.77 -7.78 -12.37
N GLU A 201 -17.61 -7.38 -13.31
CA GLU A 201 -17.27 -7.19 -14.73
C GLU A 201 -16.60 -5.83 -14.97
N SER A 202 -16.87 -4.85 -14.10
CA SER A 202 -16.34 -3.48 -14.21
C SER A 202 -14.84 -3.37 -13.89
N ILE A 203 -14.31 -4.31 -13.08
CA ILE A 203 -12.90 -4.38 -12.70
C ILE A 203 -12.36 -5.75 -13.08
N VAL A 204 -11.37 -5.79 -13.96
CA VAL A 204 -10.61 -7.00 -14.27
C VAL A 204 -9.23 -6.90 -13.63
N GLU A 205 -8.89 -7.84 -12.75
CA GLU A 205 -7.52 -8.00 -12.25
C GLU A 205 -6.84 -9.11 -13.02
N ILE A 206 -5.65 -8.83 -13.53
CA ILE A 206 -4.82 -9.84 -14.17
C ILE A 206 -3.83 -10.33 -13.13
N LYS A 207 -3.89 -11.63 -12.84
CA LYS A 207 -3.08 -12.25 -11.78
C LYS A 207 -1.58 -12.04 -12.05
N GLY A 208 -0.89 -11.55 -11.03
CA GLY A 208 0.55 -11.40 -10.98
C GLY A 208 1.24 -12.55 -10.25
N GLU A 209 2.55 -12.41 -10.06
CA GLU A 209 3.42 -13.34 -9.34
C GLU A 209 3.86 -12.78 -7.97
N TRP A 210 4.15 -11.49 -7.89
CA TRP A 210 4.83 -10.88 -6.73
C TRP A 210 3.97 -9.93 -5.90
N ASP A 211 2.85 -9.47 -6.44
CA ASP A 211 1.90 -8.57 -5.80
C ASP A 211 0.51 -9.24 -5.77
N ASP A 212 -0.35 -8.87 -4.82
CA ASP A 212 -1.75 -9.35 -4.74
C ASP A 212 -2.72 -8.17 -4.78
N CYS A 213 -2.76 -7.50 -5.94
CA CYS A 213 -3.74 -6.44 -6.20
C CYS A 213 -5.18 -6.84 -5.84
N ALA A 214 -5.53 -8.12 -5.96
CA ALA A 214 -6.85 -8.59 -5.58
C ALA A 214 -7.09 -8.54 -4.06
N HIS A 215 -6.07 -8.76 -3.23
CA HIS A 215 -6.19 -8.54 -1.79
C HIS A 215 -6.49 -7.08 -1.47
N ALA A 216 -5.80 -6.13 -2.11
CA ALA A 216 -6.11 -4.71 -1.97
C ALA A 216 -7.55 -4.40 -2.42
N LEU A 217 -7.98 -4.88 -3.59
CA LEU A 217 -9.36 -4.71 -4.09
C LEU A 217 -10.40 -5.26 -3.10
N ARG A 218 -10.20 -6.48 -2.57
CA ARG A 218 -11.07 -7.07 -1.54
C ARG A 218 -11.13 -6.21 -0.29
N THR A 219 -10.00 -5.68 0.15
CA THR A 219 -9.88 -4.84 1.36
C THR A 219 -10.64 -3.52 1.20
N PHE A 220 -10.60 -2.92 0.01
CA PHE A 220 -11.42 -1.75 -0.34
C PHE A 220 -12.91 -2.07 -0.56
N GLY A 221 -13.29 -3.35 -0.59
CA GLY A 221 -14.65 -3.80 -0.86
C GLY A 221 -15.07 -3.68 -2.32
N LEU A 222 -14.11 -3.65 -3.25
CA LEU A 222 -14.34 -3.54 -4.68
C LEU A 222 -14.49 -4.95 -5.30
N PRO A 223 -15.62 -5.27 -5.94
CA PRO A 223 -15.79 -6.52 -6.67
C PRO A 223 -14.93 -6.52 -7.94
N TYR A 224 -14.35 -7.67 -8.28
CA TYR A 224 -13.50 -7.82 -9.47
C TYR A 224 -13.60 -9.23 -10.04
N THR A 225 -13.21 -9.35 -11.31
CA THR A 225 -12.97 -10.62 -11.98
C THR A 225 -11.48 -10.83 -12.13
N ARG A 226 -10.96 -11.93 -11.58
CA ARG A 226 -9.55 -12.32 -11.72
C ARG A 226 -9.37 -13.15 -12.98
N VAL A 227 -8.44 -12.72 -13.83
CA VAL A 227 -8.13 -13.32 -15.12
C VAL A 227 -6.68 -13.81 -15.12
N ASN A 228 -6.45 -15.00 -15.68
CA ASN A 228 -5.10 -15.48 -15.92
C ASN A 228 -4.47 -14.69 -17.07
N PRO A 229 -3.21 -14.25 -16.98
CA PRO A 229 -2.47 -13.56 -18.06
C PRO A 229 -2.68 -14.12 -19.47
N LYS A 230 -2.73 -15.46 -19.61
CA LYS A 230 -2.87 -16.16 -20.90
C LYS A 230 -4.28 -16.09 -21.49
N LYS A 231 -5.29 -15.78 -20.68
CA LYS A 231 -6.71 -15.75 -21.08
C LYS A 231 -7.25 -14.35 -21.32
N LEU A 232 -6.44 -13.30 -21.14
CA LEU A 232 -6.91 -11.92 -21.32
C LEU A 232 -7.44 -11.69 -22.74
N SER A 233 -6.71 -12.16 -23.76
CA SER A 233 -7.11 -12.09 -25.19
C SER A 233 -8.49 -12.69 -25.49
N GLU A 234 -8.97 -13.61 -24.66
CA GLU A 234 -10.26 -14.29 -24.80
C GLU A 234 -11.35 -13.67 -23.90
N THR A 235 -10.97 -12.76 -23.01
CA THR A 235 -11.87 -12.16 -22.03
C THR A 235 -12.71 -11.05 -22.69
N ASN A 236 -14.02 -11.08 -22.45
CA ASN A 236 -14.93 -10.02 -22.86
C ASN A 236 -14.77 -8.80 -21.93
N LEU A 237 -14.35 -7.68 -22.51
CA LEU A 237 -14.08 -6.42 -21.78
C LEU A 237 -15.18 -5.36 -21.98
N ASN A 238 -16.32 -5.71 -22.58
CA ASN A 238 -17.36 -4.73 -22.95
C ASN A 238 -17.92 -3.93 -21.77
N ASN A 239 -18.00 -4.56 -20.60
CA ASN A 239 -18.49 -3.94 -19.36
C ASN A 239 -17.35 -3.50 -18.43
N THR A 240 -16.09 -3.72 -18.84
CA THR A 240 -14.92 -3.44 -18.03
C THR A 240 -14.57 -1.96 -18.13
N LYS A 241 -14.44 -1.31 -16.98
CA LYS A 241 -14.03 0.10 -16.86
C LYS A 241 -12.53 0.22 -16.62
N ILE A 242 -11.99 -0.72 -15.86
CA ILE A 242 -10.58 -0.72 -15.49
C ILE A 242 -10.02 -2.13 -15.51
N ILE A 243 -8.78 -2.21 -15.99
CA ILE A 243 -7.94 -3.39 -15.87
C ILE A 243 -6.80 -3.07 -14.91
N VAL A 244 -6.55 -3.96 -13.96
CA VAL A 244 -5.43 -3.90 -13.02
C VAL A 244 -4.46 -5.00 -13.39
N VAL A 245 -3.30 -4.65 -13.94
CA VAL A 245 -2.21 -5.59 -14.21
C VAL A 245 -1.30 -5.62 -13.00
N ASN A 246 -1.28 -6.78 -12.36
CA ASN A 246 -0.49 -7.03 -11.18
C ASN A 246 0.95 -7.44 -11.56
N CYS A 247 1.94 -7.12 -10.71
CA CYS A 247 3.35 -7.46 -10.93
C CYS A 247 3.53 -8.98 -11.07
N GLU A 248 4.19 -9.55 -12.08
CA GLU A 248 5.19 -8.95 -12.99
C GLU A 248 4.66 -8.50 -14.36
N GLY A 249 3.43 -8.87 -14.74
CA GLY A 249 2.85 -8.46 -16.02
C GLY A 249 3.33 -9.25 -17.26
N HIS A 250 3.67 -10.53 -17.11
CA HIS A 250 4.00 -11.40 -18.24
C HIS A 250 2.77 -11.72 -19.10
N LEU A 251 2.51 -10.91 -20.14
CA LEU A 251 1.38 -11.05 -21.05
C LEU A 251 1.83 -11.48 -22.45
N PRO A 252 1.06 -12.33 -23.17
CA PRO A 252 1.29 -12.56 -24.58
C PRO A 252 1.02 -11.27 -25.38
N MET A 253 1.65 -11.12 -26.54
CA MET A 253 1.56 -9.89 -27.33
C MET A 253 0.11 -9.54 -27.71
N GLU A 254 -0.74 -10.52 -28.00
CA GLU A 254 -2.16 -10.29 -28.29
C GLU A 254 -2.89 -9.63 -27.11
N SER A 255 -2.59 -10.03 -25.87
CA SER A 255 -3.11 -9.40 -24.66
C SER A 255 -2.60 -7.97 -24.50
N ILE A 256 -1.33 -7.70 -24.80
CA ILE A 256 -0.76 -6.34 -24.79
C ILE A 256 -1.46 -5.44 -25.81
N LEU A 257 -1.69 -5.93 -27.03
CA LEU A 257 -2.42 -5.20 -28.07
C LEU A 257 -3.88 -4.95 -27.68
N GLN A 258 -4.54 -5.93 -27.04
CA GLN A 258 -5.90 -5.76 -26.52
C GLN A 258 -5.94 -4.70 -25.41
N LEU A 259 -4.98 -4.68 -24.47
CA LEU A 259 -4.87 -3.63 -23.45
C LEU A 259 -4.71 -2.26 -24.07
N ARG A 260 -3.82 -2.12 -25.06
CA ARG A 260 -3.62 -0.85 -25.78
C ARG A 260 -4.92 -0.38 -26.44
N ARG A 261 -5.67 -1.28 -27.09
CA ARG A 261 -6.97 -0.97 -27.70
C ARG A 261 -8.02 -0.59 -26.65
N PHE A 262 -8.11 -1.36 -25.57
CA PHE A 262 -9.01 -1.11 -24.45
C PHE A 262 -8.82 0.31 -23.88
N VAL A 263 -7.57 0.69 -23.59
CA VAL A 263 -7.26 2.04 -23.12
C VAL A 263 -7.56 3.08 -24.18
N ALA A 264 -7.19 2.86 -25.44
CA ALA A 264 -7.50 3.80 -26.52
C ALA A 264 -9.01 4.13 -26.63
N MET A 265 -9.87 3.14 -26.36
CA MET A 265 -11.32 3.26 -26.42
C MET A 265 -11.97 3.88 -25.18
N GLY A 266 -11.21 4.21 -24.13
CA GLY A 266 -11.74 4.82 -22.91
C GLY A 266 -11.46 4.05 -21.63
N GLY A 267 -10.95 2.83 -21.73
CA GLY A 267 -10.64 2.00 -20.58
C GLY A 267 -9.51 2.56 -19.71
N TYR A 268 -9.53 2.26 -18.42
CA TYR A 268 -8.47 2.62 -17.49
C TYR A 268 -7.53 1.44 -17.27
N LEU A 269 -6.23 1.71 -17.16
CA LEU A 269 -5.23 0.71 -16.86
C LEU A 269 -4.42 1.11 -15.63
N LEU A 270 -4.44 0.29 -14.59
CA LEU A 270 -3.54 0.38 -13.45
C LEU A 270 -2.49 -0.72 -13.56
N THR A 271 -1.22 -0.37 -13.42
CA THR A 271 -0.10 -1.32 -13.45
C THR A 271 0.82 -1.10 -12.25
N THR A 272 1.48 -2.17 -11.79
CA THR A 272 2.43 -2.12 -10.67
C THR A 272 3.80 -2.67 -11.04
N ASP A 273 4.82 -1.98 -10.57
CA ASP A 273 6.22 -2.41 -10.58
C ASP A 273 6.74 -2.96 -11.93
N TRP A 274 7.12 -4.24 -12.01
CA TRP A 274 7.72 -4.83 -13.21
C TRP A 274 6.79 -4.87 -14.44
N ALA A 275 5.51 -4.57 -14.25
CA ALA A 275 4.60 -4.34 -15.37
C ALA A 275 5.00 -3.10 -16.21
N LEU A 276 5.90 -2.24 -15.72
CA LEU A 276 6.46 -1.11 -16.48
C LEU A 276 7.09 -1.58 -17.79
N GLU A 277 8.16 -2.38 -17.71
CA GLU A 277 8.84 -2.93 -18.89
C GLU A 277 7.97 -4.00 -19.57
N ASN A 278 7.30 -4.84 -18.79
CA ASN A 278 6.62 -6.00 -19.35
C ASN A 278 5.30 -5.70 -20.05
N VAL A 279 4.64 -4.60 -19.70
CA VAL A 279 3.33 -4.21 -20.24
C VAL A 279 3.29 -2.77 -20.70
N VAL A 280 3.66 -1.81 -19.86
CA VAL A 280 3.43 -0.39 -20.16
C VAL A 280 4.28 0.06 -21.35
N ASP A 281 5.57 -0.22 -21.34
CA ASP A 281 6.48 0.16 -22.44
C ASP A 281 6.08 -0.51 -23.75
N LYS A 282 5.73 -1.81 -23.71
CA LYS A 282 5.26 -2.56 -24.89
C LYS A 282 3.91 -2.07 -25.41
N ALA A 283 2.97 -1.73 -24.52
CA ALA A 283 1.63 -1.27 -24.89
C ALA A 283 1.62 0.21 -25.29
N PHE A 284 2.52 1.04 -24.77
CA PHE A 284 2.55 2.49 -24.94
C PHE A 284 3.99 3.01 -25.13
N PRO A 285 4.70 2.55 -26.18
CA PRO A 285 6.12 2.85 -26.36
C PRO A 285 6.37 4.35 -26.48
N GLY A 286 7.46 4.80 -25.86
CA GLY A 286 7.92 6.19 -25.94
C GLY A 286 7.15 7.17 -25.05
N ILE A 287 6.41 6.70 -24.03
CA ILE A 287 5.75 7.58 -23.03
C ILE A 287 6.50 7.56 -21.70
N ILE A 288 6.63 6.37 -21.12
CA ILE A 288 7.46 6.06 -19.96
C ILE A 288 8.16 4.72 -20.20
N GLU A 289 9.34 4.56 -19.61
CA GLU A 289 10.12 3.32 -19.69
C GLU A 289 10.78 3.02 -18.34
N TRP A 290 11.30 1.79 -18.19
CA TRP A 290 12.19 1.47 -17.07
C TRP A 290 13.56 2.10 -17.32
N ASN A 291 14.08 2.84 -16.34
CA ASN A 291 15.32 3.61 -16.50
C ASN A 291 16.60 2.83 -16.22
N GLU A 292 16.51 1.49 -16.24
CA GLU A 292 17.53 0.53 -15.83
C GLU A 292 17.89 0.58 -14.33
N GLY A 293 17.28 1.50 -13.57
CA GLY A 293 17.40 1.63 -12.14
C GLY A 293 16.47 0.68 -11.39
N TYR A 294 17.03 -0.02 -10.41
CA TYR A 294 16.27 -0.83 -9.48
C TYR A 294 16.37 -0.25 -8.09
N TYR A 295 15.26 -0.28 -7.35
CA TYR A 295 15.37 -0.06 -5.92
C TYR A 295 16.12 -1.22 -5.26
N THR A 296 17.29 -0.95 -4.68
CA THR A 296 18.13 -1.93 -3.98
C THR A 296 18.73 -1.31 -2.72
N ASP A 297 18.06 -1.50 -1.59
CA ASP A 297 18.67 -1.32 -0.27
C ASP A 297 19.11 -2.69 0.27
N GLY A 298 20.29 -3.16 -0.17
CA GLY A 298 20.97 -4.32 0.41
C GLY A 298 20.05 -5.51 0.76
N ASN A 299 19.54 -6.20 -0.25
CA ASN A 299 18.65 -7.36 -0.13
C ASN A 299 17.27 -7.17 0.54
N ASN A 300 16.92 -5.97 1.02
CA ASN A 300 15.68 -5.77 1.80
C ASN A 300 14.68 -4.84 1.10
N ASN A 301 13.41 -4.99 1.47
CA ASN A 301 12.38 -3.98 1.21
C ASN A 301 12.64 -2.77 2.10
N ASN A 302 12.33 -1.57 1.60
CA ASN A 302 12.50 -0.35 2.39
C ASN A 302 11.34 0.61 2.16
N VAL A 303 11.12 1.49 3.12
CA VAL A 303 10.07 2.49 3.09
C VAL A 303 10.71 3.86 2.89
N VAL A 304 10.40 4.49 1.76
CA VAL A 304 10.86 5.84 1.42
C VAL A 304 9.81 6.88 1.80
N ASP A 305 10.20 8.15 1.81
CA ASP A 305 9.24 9.23 1.90
C ASP A 305 8.49 9.40 0.57
N ALA A 306 7.26 9.88 0.64
CA ALA A 306 6.48 10.21 -0.53
C ALA A 306 5.81 11.58 -0.34
N VAL A 307 5.90 12.41 -1.37
CA VAL A 307 5.29 13.73 -1.44
C VAL A 307 4.40 13.76 -2.67
N ILE A 308 3.13 14.13 -2.47
CA ILE A 308 2.22 14.38 -3.59
C ILE A 308 2.70 15.65 -4.30
N VAL A 309 2.96 15.53 -5.60
CA VAL A 309 3.38 16.64 -6.46
C VAL A 309 2.35 16.97 -7.54
N ALA A 310 1.32 16.12 -7.72
CA ALA A 310 0.23 16.39 -8.65
C ALA A 310 -0.75 17.44 -8.14
N ASP A 311 -1.30 18.17 -9.10
CA ASP A 311 -2.47 19.03 -8.94
C ASP A 311 -3.69 18.35 -9.60
N ASP A 312 -4.12 17.23 -9.01
CA ASP A 312 -5.29 16.46 -9.46
C ASP A 312 -6.15 16.11 -8.25
N ALA A 313 -7.10 17.01 -7.95
CA ALA A 313 -7.94 16.93 -6.76
C ALA A 313 -8.72 15.61 -6.67
N ALA A 314 -9.04 14.98 -7.81
CA ALA A 314 -9.77 13.72 -7.83
C ALA A 314 -8.85 12.53 -7.54
N LEU A 315 -7.58 12.55 -7.97
CA LEU A 315 -6.62 11.49 -7.65
C LEU A 315 -6.05 11.62 -6.23
N THR A 316 -5.98 12.85 -5.71
CA THR A 316 -5.45 13.14 -4.37
C THR A 316 -6.56 13.37 -3.33
N ALA A 317 -7.80 12.97 -3.64
CA ALA A 317 -8.93 13.14 -2.75
C ALA A 317 -8.72 12.38 -1.44
N GLY A 318 -8.79 13.09 -0.31
CA GLY A 318 -8.65 12.50 1.02
C GLY A 318 -7.28 11.90 1.34
N THR A 319 -6.24 12.20 0.54
CA THR A 319 -4.86 11.77 0.79
C THR A 319 -4.07 12.86 1.52
N PRO A 320 -3.19 12.53 2.47
CA PRO A 320 -2.27 13.51 3.03
C PRO A 320 -1.25 13.95 1.96
N PRO A 321 -0.73 15.20 2.02
CA PRO A 321 0.24 15.70 1.04
C PRO A 321 1.60 14.98 1.11
N VAL A 322 1.87 14.33 2.25
CA VAL A 322 3.06 13.52 2.48
C VAL A 322 2.69 12.18 3.10
N GLY A 323 3.47 11.16 2.81
CA GLY A 323 3.30 9.83 3.35
C GLY A 323 4.59 9.01 3.27
N HIS A 324 4.42 7.72 3.50
CA HIS A 324 5.45 6.73 3.32
C HIS A 324 5.10 5.86 2.11
N TRP A 325 6.12 5.21 1.54
CA TRP A 325 5.97 4.35 0.37
C TRP A 325 6.90 3.15 0.46
N LEU A 326 6.32 1.96 0.52
CA LEU A 326 7.07 0.72 0.48
C LEU A 326 7.60 0.47 -0.94
N LEU A 327 8.92 0.37 -1.07
CA LEU A 327 9.60 -0.15 -2.24
C LEU A 327 10.12 -1.54 -1.92
N VAL A 328 9.77 -2.50 -2.76
CA VAL A 328 10.28 -3.87 -2.63
C VAL A 328 11.61 -3.98 -3.36
N LYS A 329 12.38 -5.01 -2.99
CA LYS A 329 13.63 -5.32 -3.69
C LYS A 329 13.37 -5.41 -5.20
N LYS A 330 14.20 -4.69 -5.97
CA LYS A 330 14.14 -4.58 -7.43
C LYS A 330 12.89 -3.86 -7.96
N SER A 331 12.23 -2.99 -7.20
CA SER A 331 11.20 -2.16 -7.83
C SER A 331 11.77 -1.34 -9.00
N GLN A 332 11.12 -1.39 -10.16
CA GLN A 332 11.56 -0.73 -11.39
C GLN A 332 11.31 0.77 -11.31
N ILE A 333 12.35 1.56 -11.52
CA ILE A 333 12.28 3.02 -11.46
C ILE A 333 11.91 3.58 -12.84
N VAL A 334 10.95 4.52 -12.85
CA VAL A 334 10.37 5.07 -14.08
C VAL A 334 11.21 6.21 -14.64
N ARG A 335 11.49 6.17 -15.94
CA ARG A 335 11.87 7.33 -16.74
C ARG A 335 10.68 7.84 -17.56
N ILE A 336 10.55 9.16 -17.63
CA ILE A 336 9.55 9.82 -18.46
C ILE A 336 10.18 10.24 -19.78
N LEU A 337 9.61 9.77 -20.87
CA LEU A 337 10.05 10.09 -22.24
C LEU A 337 9.23 11.22 -22.87
N LYS A 338 7.96 11.37 -22.45
CA LYS A 338 7.01 12.40 -22.91
C LYS A 338 6.46 13.23 -21.74
N PRO A 339 7.24 14.19 -21.22
CA PRO A 339 6.86 14.96 -20.03
C PRO A 339 5.62 15.83 -20.21
N GLU A 340 5.27 16.20 -21.43
CA GLU A 340 4.05 16.94 -21.75
C GLU A 340 2.76 16.10 -21.63
N THR A 341 2.89 14.78 -21.74
CA THR A 341 1.77 13.83 -21.67
C THR A 341 1.64 13.21 -20.28
N VAL A 342 2.77 13.04 -19.57
CA VAL A 342 2.85 12.35 -18.29
C VAL A 342 2.70 13.31 -17.12
N LYS A 343 1.79 12.99 -16.21
CA LYS A 343 1.63 13.65 -14.91
C LYS A 343 2.27 12.80 -13.82
N VAL A 344 3.19 13.38 -13.07
CA VAL A 344 3.74 12.75 -11.86
C VAL A 344 2.81 13.01 -10.68
N LEU A 345 2.39 11.96 -9.98
CA LEU A 345 1.49 12.04 -8.84
C LEU A 345 2.25 12.18 -7.52
N ALA A 346 3.27 11.35 -7.32
CA ALA A 346 4.07 11.33 -6.10
C ALA A 346 5.56 11.17 -6.41
N ARG A 347 6.39 11.79 -5.58
CA ARG A 347 7.86 11.68 -5.61
C ARG A 347 8.42 11.43 -4.22
N SER A 348 9.52 10.69 -4.15
CA SER A 348 10.41 10.65 -3.00
C SER A 348 11.43 11.78 -3.09
N ARG A 349 11.81 12.37 -1.94
CA ARG A 349 12.91 13.34 -1.90
C ARG A 349 14.26 12.66 -2.05
N HIS A 350 14.36 11.41 -1.60
CA HIS A 350 15.59 10.66 -1.52
C HIS A 350 15.38 9.24 -2.05
N MET A 351 15.81 9.02 -3.28
CA MET A 351 15.89 7.71 -3.92
C MET A 351 17.24 7.65 -4.64
N ARG A 352 18.28 7.22 -3.93
CA ARG A 352 19.66 7.26 -4.43
C ARG A 352 19.88 6.29 -5.59
N GLU A 353 19.03 5.28 -5.64
CA GLU A 353 19.02 4.22 -6.62
C GLU A 353 18.40 4.68 -7.95
N ASP A 354 17.74 5.84 -7.99
CA ASP A 354 17.18 6.44 -9.21
C ASP A 354 18.30 7.11 -10.03
N PRO A 355 18.67 6.54 -11.20
CA PRO A 355 19.68 7.14 -12.08
C PRO A 355 19.33 8.55 -12.54
N ASP A 356 18.04 8.86 -12.68
CA ASP A 356 17.56 10.16 -13.16
C ASP A 356 17.39 11.18 -12.02
N ASN A 357 17.52 10.74 -10.75
CA ASN A 357 17.36 11.56 -9.55
C ASN A 357 16.02 12.34 -9.48
N LEU A 358 14.96 11.78 -10.05
CA LEU A 358 13.62 12.39 -10.07
C LEU A 358 12.73 11.85 -8.95
N GLY A 359 13.08 10.69 -8.38
CA GLY A 359 12.41 10.04 -7.27
C GLY A 359 10.95 9.69 -7.58
N ILE A 360 10.61 9.36 -8.82
CA ILE A 360 9.23 9.14 -9.25
C ILE A 360 8.64 7.89 -8.57
N LEU A 361 7.47 8.01 -7.95
CA LEU A 361 6.78 6.90 -7.27
C LEU A 361 5.48 6.50 -7.97
N ALA A 362 4.79 7.46 -8.58
CA ALA A 362 3.55 7.21 -9.30
C ALA A 362 3.36 8.20 -10.44
N VAL A 363 2.90 7.70 -11.57
CA VAL A 363 2.62 8.51 -12.77
C VAL A 363 1.27 8.15 -13.35
N THR A 364 0.68 9.10 -14.07
CA THR A 364 -0.49 8.86 -14.91
C THR A 364 -0.36 9.58 -16.24
N PHE A 365 -0.92 9.02 -17.30
CA PHE A 365 -1.01 9.65 -18.61
C PHE A 365 -2.28 9.21 -19.32
N THR A 366 -2.72 10.02 -20.28
CA THR A 366 -3.85 9.69 -21.14
C THR A 366 -3.38 9.00 -22.41
N TYR A 367 -4.17 8.05 -22.92
CA TYR A 367 -3.91 7.41 -24.21
C TYR A 367 -5.23 7.14 -24.92
N GLY A 368 -5.43 7.76 -26.09
CA GLY A 368 -6.75 7.82 -26.71
C GLY A 368 -7.76 8.47 -25.76
N ASN A 369 -8.90 7.80 -25.54
CA ASN A 369 -9.93 8.26 -24.61
C ASN A 369 -9.73 7.76 -23.17
N GLY A 370 -8.77 6.86 -22.94
CA GLY A 370 -8.54 6.24 -21.64
C GLY A 370 -7.37 6.85 -20.86
N ARG A 371 -7.07 6.21 -19.74
CA ARG A 371 -6.02 6.67 -18.82
C ARG A 371 -5.21 5.49 -18.28
N VAL A 372 -3.91 5.69 -18.16
CA VAL A 372 -2.97 4.73 -17.57
C VAL A 372 -2.42 5.31 -16.28
N MET A 373 -2.32 4.50 -15.25
CA MET A 373 -1.56 4.76 -14.03
C MET A 373 -0.54 3.66 -13.82
N HIS A 374 0.67 4.08 -13.47
CA HIS A 374 1.74 3.17 -13.11
C HIS A 374 2.27 3.53 -11.71
N LEU A 375 2.41 2.51 -10.87
CA LEU A 375 2.98 2.60 -9.54
C LEU A 375 4.36 1.94 -9.51
N VAL A 376 5.35 2.66 -8.98
CA VAL A 376 6.64 2.08 -8.60
C VAL A 376 6.44 1.32 -7.29
N GLY A 377 6.73 0.02 -7.31
CA GLY A 377 6.38 -0.90 -6.23
C GLY A 377 4.95 -1.41 -6.30
N HIS A 378 4.56 -2.18 -5.29
CA HIS A 378 3.32 -2.96 -5.27
C HIS A 378 2.09 -2.12 -4.88
N PHE A 379 0.89 -2.56 -5.30
CA PHE A 379 -0.38 -1.98 -4.83
C PHE A 379 -0.82 -2.59 -3.49
N ASP A 380 -0.48 -3.84 -3.21
CA ASP A 380 -0.84 -4.49 -1.95
C ASP A 380 0.17 -4.27 -0.80
N ASN A 381 -0.19 -4.61 0.42
CA ASN A 381 0.54 -4.40 1.67
C ASN A 381 1.96 -5.02 1.73
N ASN A 382 2.22 -6.02 0.87
CA ASN A 382 3.24 -7.09 0.97
C ASN A 382 4.40 -6.89 1.97
N SER A 383 4.11 -7.27 3.23
CA SER A 383 5.10 -7.74 4.19
C SER A 383 5.26 -9.27 4.07
N GLU A 384 5.92 -9.76 3.01
CA GLU A 384 6.32 -11.18 2.78
C GLU A 384 5.28 -12.31 2.98
N LEU A 385 4.01 -12.03 3.32
CA LEU A 385 2.98 -12.99 3.68
C LEU A 385 1.61 -12.46 3.22
N ALA A 386 0.99 -13.16 2.26
CA ALA A 386 -0.27 -12.80 1.57
C ALA A 386 -1.54 -12.75 2.46
N PHE A 387 -1.38 -12.76 3.79
CA PHE A 387 -2.47 -12.75 4.77
C PHE A 387 -2.25 -11.74 5.89
N ASN A 388 -1.30 -10.81 5.72
CA ASN A 388 -0.99 -9.83 6.76
C ASN A 388 -1.72 -8.50 6.51
N SER A 389 -2.47 -8.05 7.52
CA SER A 389 -3.02 -6.68 7.56
C SER A 389 -1.97 -5.64 7.95
N ALA A 390 -0.70 -6.03 8.06
CA ALA A 390 0.41 -5.13 8.34
C ALA A 390 0.69 -4.19 7.17
N ILE A 391 0.69 -2.90 7.44
CA ILE A 391 1.04 -1.82 6.52
C ILE A 391 2.37 -1.23 6.99
N PRO A 392 3.48 -1.49 6.30
CA PRO A 392 4.78 -0.95 6.71
C PRO A 392 4.93 0.54 6.42
N ASP A 393 4.12 1.08 5.51
CA ASP A 393 4.22 2.42 4.96
C ASP A 393 2.92 3.22 5.12
N ALA A 394 2.25 3.08 6.27
CA ALA A 394 1.01 3.78 6.52
C ALA A 394 1.17 5.30 6.47
N ALA A 395 0.28 5.98 5.75
CA ALA A 395 0.30 7.42 5.64
C ALA A 395 -0.38 8.08 6.86
N PRO A 396 0.07 9.27 7.28
CA PRO A 396 -0.52 10.00 8.40
C PRO A 396 -2.03 10.17 8.24
N GLY A 397 -2.78 9.68 9.24
CA GLY A 397 -4.24 9.85 9.31
C GLY A 397 -5.08 8.90 8.44
N LEU A 398 -4.50 8.10 7.55
CA LEU A 398 -5.25 7.17 6.71
C LEU A 398 -5.50 5.81 7.36
N GLY A 399 -4.54 5.33 8.15
CA GLY A 399 -4.55 3.94 8.64
C GLY A 399 -4.15 2.90 7.58
N PHE A 400 -3.71 3.34 6.41
CA PHE A 400 -3.12 2.53 5.33
C PHE A 400 -2.20 3.39 4.45
N SER A 401 -1.59 2.82 3.40
CA SER A 401 -0.52 3.49 2.65
C SER A 401 -0.98 4.57 1.67
N LEU A 402 -0.08 5.50 1.34
CA LEU A 402 -0.36 6.57 0.36
C LEU A 402 -0.56 6.00 -1.06
N ARG A 403 0.27 5.03 -1.44
CA ARG A 403 0.18 4.32 -2.73
C ARG A 403 -1.19 3.68 -2.95
N GLN A 404 -1.74 3.05 -1.91
CA GLN A 404 -3.07 2.44 -1.96
C GLN A 404 -4.17 3.48 -2.13
N ALA A 405 -4.05 4.62 -1.44
CA ALA A 405 -5.02 5.69 -1.56
C ALA A 405 -5.07 6.27 -2.99
N LEU A 406 -3.90 6.53 -3.60
CA LEU A 406 -3.81 7.03 -4.97
C LEU A 406 -4.39 6.03 -5.99
N ALA A 407 -4.03 4.75 -5.88
CA ALA A 407 -4.59 3.72 -6.77
C ALA A 407 -6.10 3.52 -6.57
N ALA A 408 -6.60 3.55 -5.34
CA ALA A 408 -8.03 3.46 -5.07
C ALA A 408 -8.82 4.64 -5.65
N ASN A 409 -8.29 5.87 -5.56
CA ASN A 409 -8.88 7.04 -6.22
C ASN A 409 -8.87 6.90 -7.75
N PHE A 410 -7.80 6.34 -8.33
CA PHE A 410 -7.73 6.08 -9.77
C PHE A 410 -8.78 5.05 -10.22
N ILE A 411 -8.93 3.95 -9.48
CA ILE A 411 -9.98 2.96 -9.71
C ILE A 411 -11.37 3.60 -9.58
N ALA A 412 -11.58 4.43 -8.56
CA ALA A 412 -12.85 5.11 -8.36
C ALA A 412 -13.21 6.06 -9.52
N GLN A 413 -12.22 6.76 -10.10
CA GLN A 413 -12.44 7.57 -11.28
C GLN A 413 -12.87 6.74 -12.49
N ALA A 414 -12.25 5.57 -12.71
CA ALA A 414 -12.63 4.68 -13.80
C ALA A 414 -14.08 4.21 -13.67
N LEU A 415 -14.50 3.84 -12.46
CA LEU A 415 -15.84 3.34 -12.18
C LEU A 415 -16.92 4.42 -12.33
N LYS A 416 -16.58 5.69 -12.08
CA LYS A 416 -17.47 6.83 -12.25
C LYS A 416 -17.64 7.27 -13.70
N GLN A 417 -16.84 6.76 -14.63
CA GLN A 417 -17.02 7.10 -16.03
C GLN A 417 -18.33 6.50 -16.54
N GLU A 418 -19.14 7.29 -17.23
CA GLU A 418 -20.22 6.75 -18.05
C GLU A 418 -19.59 5.97 -19.21
N ILE A 419 -20.08 4.76 -19.53
CA ILE A 419 -19.66 4.13 -20.80
C ILE A 419 -20.25 5.03 -21.88
N PRO A 420 -19.45 5.59 -22.81
CA PRO A 420 -20.04 6.23 -23.97
C PRO A 420 -20.93 5.20 -24.65
N GLU A 421 -22.24 5.43 -24.70
CA GLU A 421 -23.16 4.51 -25.38
C GLU A 421 -22.62 4.31 -26.80
N ALA A 422 -22.07 3.12 -27.06
CA ALA A 422 -21.60 2.77 -28.38
C ALA A 422 -22.82 2.84 -29.29
N ASN A 423 -22.87 3.89 -30.13
CA ASN A 423 -23.89 4.18 -31.13
C ASN A 423 -24.87 3.04 -31.30
N SER A 424 -26.01 3.13 -30.59
CA SER A 424 -27.20 2.39 -30.95
C SER A 424 -27.52 2.83 -32.37
N ALA A 425 -27.01 2.06 -33.34
CA ALA A 425 -27.36 2.20 -34.73
C ALA A 425 -28.88 2.09 -34.74
N LYS A 426 -29.53 3.24 -34.88
CA LYS A 426 -30.94 3.33 -35.19
C LYS A 426 -31.12 2.55 -36.48
N THR A 427 -31.57 1.32 -36.34
CA THR A 427 -32.22 0.56 -37.39
C THR A 427 -33.52 1.29 -37.67
N GLU A 428 -33.46 2.40 -38.42
CA GLU A 428 -34.63 2.93 -39.10
C GLU A 428 -34.96 1.93 -40.21
N LYS A 429 -36.12 1.29 -40.01
CA LYS A 429 -36.81 0.42 -40.96
C LYS A 429 -37.40 1.21 -42.11
#